data_AF-A0A178WYD0-F1
#
_entry.id   AF-A0A178WYD0-F1
#
_cell.length_a   1.000
_cell.length_b   1.000
_cell.length_c   1.000
_cell.angle_alpha   90.00
_cell.angle_beta   90.00
_cell.angle_gamma   90.00
#
_symmetry.space_group_name_H-M   'P 1'
#
loop_
_entity.id
_entity.type
_entity.pdbx_description
1 polymer ?
#
loop_
_entity_poly.entity_id
_entity_poly.type
_entity_poly.pdbx_seq_one_letter_code
_entity_poly.pdbx_strand_id
1 'polypeptide(L)'
;MSKDGLPASSIIILSAGAADFMAQASNSAPIAGALGAAAAAVGVAAEGVRRRQQEQAANSLAFASSLSGLEEEEVVSRLLGTPGGTELLSICLNGAARSVDRRKLRVLGASLAAGSIQSDDALLDEDLYLSQVVADLEAPHLALLDLLNEPHPELAGTKNMQAAGRLRSRVNPPVLARQLIATLERHGLIYGWSRESYSMLHKSTRAVIGVNLEKDPVMWSITEFGEFVLARFLEVDPELS
;
A
#
# COMPACT_ATOMS: atom_id res chain seq x y z
N MET A 1 -24.52 15.67 36.72
CA MET A 1 -25.13 16.34 35.55
C MET A 1 -23.99 17.13 34.92
N SER A 2 -23.46 16.90 33.72
CA SER A 2 -23.92 16.19 32.52
C SER A 2 -23.02 15.00 32.18
N LYS A 3 -23.62 14.00 31.54
CA LYS A 3 -22.99 12.85 30.90
C LYS A 3 -22.94 13.18 29.41
N ASP A 4 -21.78 13.34 28.81
CA ASP A 4 -21.66 13.45 27.36
C ASP A 4 -20.65 12.41 26.87
N GLY A 5 -21.22 11.32 26.35
CA GLY A 5 -20.52 10.20 25.75
C GLY A 5 -20.11 10.50 24.31
N LEU A 6 -18.91 10.10 23.97
CA LEU A 6 -18.39 10.08 22.61
C LEU A 6 -19.11 9.02 21.76
N PRO A 7 -19.42 9.28 20.48
CA PRO A 7 -19.99 8.28 19.60
C PRO A 7 -18.92 7.26 19.18
N ALA A 8 -19.26 5.98 19.34
CA ALA A 8 -18.46 4.86 18.88
C ALA A 8 -18.24 4.92 17.36
N SER A 9 -16.98 4.81 16.96
CA SER A 9 -16.53 4.66 15.59
C SER A 9 -17.23 3.47 14.93
N SER A 10 -17.96 3.75 13.83
CA SER A 10 -18.59 2.74 13.00
C SER A 10 -17.54 2.00 12.17
N ILE A 11 -17.07 0.86 12.68
CA ILE A 11 -16.46 -0.18 11.85
C ILE A 11 -17.62 -0.89 11.14
N ILE A 12 -17.83 -0.58 9.86
CA ILE A 12 -18.72 -1.34 9.00
C ILE A 12 -18.01 -2.67 8.71
N ILE A 13 -18.33 -3.68 9.52
CA ILE A 13 -17.95 -5.07 9.27
C ILE A 13 -18.77 -5.55 8.07
N LEU A 14 -18.07 -6.01 7.05
CA LEU A 14 -18.56 -6.55 5.78
C LEU A 14 -19.27 -7.92 5.95
N SER A 15 -20.19 -8.04 6.91
CA SER A 15 -20.92 -9.29 7.20
C SER A 15 -22.44 -9.21 6.94
N ALA A 16 -22.99 -8.08 6.51
CA ALA A 16 -24.44 -7.88 6.40
C ALA A 16 -25.06 -8.32 5.05
N GLY A 17 -24.28 -8.74 4.05
CA GLY A 17 -24.81 -9.08 2.72
C GLY A 17 -25.48 -10.45 2.58
N ALA A 18 -25.16 -11.41 3.45
CA ALA A 18 -25.65 -12.79 3.31
C ALA A 18 -27.02 -13.01 3.96
N ALA A 19 -27.35 -12.27 5.03
CA ALA A 19 -28.59 -12.47 5.77
C ALA A 19 -29.83 -11.90 5.03
N ASP A 20 -29.70 -10.72 4.40
CA ASP A 20 -30.81 -10.08 3.68
C ASP A 20 -31.23 -10.86 2.42
N PHE A 21 -30.30 -11.57 1.79
CA PHE A 21 -30.61 -12.39 0.62
C PHE A 21 -31.38 -13.68 0.98
N MET A 22 -31.29 -14.15 2.23
CA MET A 22 -32.01 -15.35 2.69
C MET A 22 -33.45 -15.07 3.13
N ALA A 23 -33.77 -13.83 3.54
CA ALA A 23 -35.10 -13.48 4.01
C ALA A 23 -36.15 -13.30 2.90
N GLN A 24 -35.72 -13.09 1.64
CA GLN A 24 -36.62 -12.80 0.52
C GLN A 24 -36.96 -14.04 -0.36
N ALA A 25 -36.43 -15.22 -0.01
CA ALA A 25 -36.57 -16.46 -0.79
C ALA A 25 -37.66 -17.44 -0.27
N SER A 26 -38.45 -17.07 0.73
CA SER A 26 -39.31 -18.01 1.46
C SER A 26 -40.67 -18.34 0.83
N ASN A 27 -41.04 -17.77 -0.32
CA ASN A 27 -42.40 -17.93 -0.88
C ASN A 27 -42.49 -18.49 -2.32
N SER A 28 -41.59 -19.39 -2.74
CA SER A 28 -41.85 -20.34 -3.85
C SER A 28 -40.71 -21.38 -4.00
N ALA A 29 -41.05 -22.67 -4.10
CA ALA A 29 -40.09 -23.75 -4.44
C ALA A 29 -39.45 -23.52 -5.83
N PRO A 30 -38.27 -24.08 -6.21
CA PRO A 30 -37.31 -24.96 -5.54
C PRO A 30 -35.93 -24.25 -5.41
N ILE A 31 -35.82 -23.28 -4.50
CA ILE A 31 -34.58 -22.45 -4.36
C ILE A 31 -33.60 -23.09 -3.36
N ALA A 32 -34.04 -24.05 -2.54
CA ALA A 32 -33.22 -24.68 -1.50
C ALA A 32 -31.96 -25.41 -2.03
N GLY A 33 -32.04 -26.08 -3.18
CA GLY A 33 -30.90 -26.76 -3.79
C GLY A 33 -29.83 -25.81 -4.36
N ALA A 34 -30.28 -24.70 -4.96
CA ALA A 34 -29.39 -23.68 -5.51
C ALA A 34 -28.67 -22.87 -4.42
N LEU A 35 -29.35 -22.59 -3.30
CA LEU A 35 -28.75 -21.93 -2.14
C LEU A 35 -27.71 -22.82 -1.43
N GLY A 36 -27.96 -24.13 -1.33
CA GLY A 36 -26.98 -25.07 -0.76
C GLY A 36 -25.68 -25.16 -1.58
N ALA A 37 -25.79 -25.20 -2.91
CA ALA A 37 -24.63 -25.18 -3.81
C ALA A 37 -23.87 -23.83 -3.75
N ALA A 38 -24.58 -22.71 -3.68
CA ALA A 38 -23.96 -21.39 -3.53
C ALA A 38 -23.23 -21.24 -2.18
N ALA A 39 -23.82 -21.70 -1.07
CA ALA A 39 -23.18 -21.67 0.24
C ALA A 39 -21.92 -22.54 0.29
N ALA A 40 -21.96 -23.74 -0.31
CA ALA A 40 -20.78 -24.60 -0.42
C ALA A 40 -19.67 -23.95 -1.26
N ALA A 41 -20.01 -23.32 -2.38
CA ALA A 41 -19.04 -22.61 -3.23
C ALA A 41 -18.38 -21.43 -2.50
N VAL A 42 -19.16 -20.65 -1.73
CA VAL A 42 -18.63 -19.55 -0.89
C VAL A 42 -17.68 -20.10 0.18
N GLY A 43 -18.01 -21.23 0.81
CA GLY A 43 -17.14 -21.87 1.81
C GLY A 43 -15.78 -22.28 1.23
N VAL A 44 -15.77 -22.93 0.06
CA VAL A 44 -14.52 -23.31 -0.63
C VAL A 44 -13.70 -22.09 -1.04
N ALA A 45 -14.35 -21.03 -1.55
CA ALA A 45 -13.67 -19.79 -1.91
C ALA A 45 -13.06 -19.09 -0.70
N ALA A 46 -13.78 -19.03 0.42
CA ALA A 46 -13.30 -18.42 1.67
C ALA A 46 -12.07 -19.15 2.22
N GLU A 47 -12.07 -20.49 2.21
CA GLU A 47 -10.92 -21.28 2.64
C GLU A 47 -9.72 -21.08 1.71
N GLY A 48 -9.95 -20.99 0.39
CA GLY A 48 -8.91 -20.68 -0.58
C GLY A 48 -8.25 -19.31 -0.34
N VAL A 49 -9.05 -18.29 -0.02
CA VAL A 49 -8.54 -16.95 0.34
C VAL A 49 -7.74 -17.01 1.64
N ARG A 50 -8.25 -17.69 2.67
CA ARG A 50 -7.56 -17.81 3.97
C ARG A 50 -6.22 -18.51 3.85
N ARG A 51 -6.17 -19.64 3.13
CA ARG A 51 -4.93 -20.38 2.89
C ARG A 51 -3.91 -19.52 2.17
N ARG A 52 -4.32 -18.82 1.11
CA ARG A 52 -3.44 -17.88 0.39
C ARG A 52 -2.92 -16.79 1.32
N GLN A 53 -3.77 -16.19 2.14
CA GLN A 53 -3.37 -15.16 3.10
C GLN A 53 -2.33 -15.68 4.10
N GLN A 54 -2.52 -16.89 4.62
CA GLN A 54 -1.55 -17.56 5.50
C GLN A 54 -0.22 -17.83 4.79
N GLU A 55 -0.26 -18.31 3.54
CA GLU A 55 0.95 -18.52 2.73
C GLU A 55 1.72 -17.21 2.51
N GLN A 56 1.05 -16.09 2.22
CA GLN A 56 1.76 -14.82 2.03
C GLN A 56 2.37 -14.28 3.32
N ALA A 57 1.66 -14.39 4.45
CA ALA A 57 2.20 -14.03 5.76
C ALA A 57 3.41 -14.89 6.13
N ALA A 58 3.33 -16.22 5.90
CA ALA A 58 4.43 -17.15 6.12
C ALA A 58 5.63 -16.82 5.21
N ASN A 59 5.42 -16.52 3.93
CA ASN A 59 6.50 -16.12 3.01
C ASN A 59 7.25 -14.87 3.50
N SER A 60 6.51 -13.89 4.04
CA SER A 60 7.11 -12.68 4.62
C SER A 60 7.92 -12.98 5.88
N LEU A 61 7.44 -13.88 6.74
CA LEU A 61 8.14 -14.30 7.95
C LEU A 61 9.39 -15.15 7.64
N ALA A 62 9.28 -16.07 6.68
CA ALA A 62 10.41 -16.87 6.19
C ALA A 62 11.51 -15.97 5.61
N PHE A 63 11.14 -14.92 4.87
CA PHE A 63 12.09 -13.92 4.40
C PHE A 63 12.75 -13.17 5.57
N ALA A 64 11.99 -12.82 6.60
CA ALA A 64 12.51 -12.17 7.80
C ALA A 64 13.52 -13.05 8.55
N SER A 65 13.20 -14.34 8.71
CA SER A 65 14.09 -15.36 9.28
C SER A 65 15.39 -15.45 8.49
N SER A 66 15.30 -15.57 7.15
CA SER A 66 16.47 -15.63 6.28
C SER A 66 17.36 -14.39 6.39
N LEU A 67 16.79 -13.20 6.57
CA LEU A 67 17.54 -11.94 6.63
C LEU A 67 18.16 -11.69 8.00
N SER A 68 17.45 -12.03 9.09
CA SER A 68 17.93 -11.86 10.47
C SER A 68 18.88 -12.97 10.93
N GLY A 69 18.85 -14.13 10.29
CA GLY A 69 19.56 -15.33 10.73
C GLY A 69 18.94 -16.00 11.96
N LEU A 70 17.71 -15.64 12.32
CA LEU A 70 16.93 -16.24 13.41
C LEU A 70 15.92 -17.23 12.83
N GLU A 71 15.54 -18.25 13.60
CA GLU A 71 14.41 -19.12 13.25
C GLU A 71 13.08 -18.32 13.27
N GLU A 72 12.08 -18.75 12.50
CA GLU A 72 10.78 -18.04 12.39
C GLU A 72 10.11 -17.84 13.77
N GLU A 73 10.13 -18.87 14.64
CA GLU A 73 9.60 -18.77 16.00
C GLU A 73 10.36 -17.77 16.87
N GLU A 74 11.68 -17.67 16.69
CA GLU A 74 12.52 -16.73 17.44
C GLU A 74 12.26 -15.29 16.98
N VAL A 75 12.09 -15.05 15.67
CA VAL A 75 11.68 -13.74 15.13
C VAL A 75 10.38 -13.28 15.80
N VAL A 76 9.37 -14.15 15.81
CA VAL A 76 8.07 -13.86 16.45
C VAL A 76 8.24 -13.64 17.95
N SER A 77 8.97 -14.51 18.64
CA SER A 77 9.13 -14.42 20.10
C SER A 77 9.83 -13.13 20.52
N ARG A 78 10.83 -12.66 19.76
CA ARG A 78 11.50 -11.38 20.05
C ARG A 78 10.59 -10.19 19.83
N LEU A 79 9.88 -10.15 18.70
CA LEU A 79 8.94 -9.08 18.41
C LEU A 79 7.81 -8.99 19.44
N LEU A 80 7.33 -10.12 19.96
CA LEU A 80 6.34 -10.13 21.04
C LEU A 80 6.92 -9.67 22.39
N GLY A 81 8.24 -9.75 22.58
CA GLY A 81 8.93 -9.32 23.80
C GLY A 81 9.33 -7.84 23.83
N THR A 82 9.32 -7.15 22.68
CA THR A 82 9.74 -5.75 22.55
C THR A 82 8.54 -4.80 22.54
N PRO A 83 8.59 -3.64 23.24
CA PRO A 83 7.59 -2.59 23.10
C PRO A 83 7.42 -2.21 21.62
N GLY A 84 6.20 -2.14 21.09
CA GLY A 84 5.96 -1.85 19.66
C GLY A 84 6.17 -3.03 18.70
N GLY A 85 6.92 -4.07 19.08
CA GLY A 85 7.20 -5.21 18.19
C GLY A 85 5.96 -6.05 17.86
N THR A 86 4.98 -6.13 18.78
CA THR A 86 3.68 -6.75 18.52
C THR A 86 2.88 -5.99 17.45
N GLU A 87 2.96 -4.66 17.46
CA GLU A 87 2.28 -3.82 16.48
C GLU A 87 2.96 -3.94 15.11
N LEU A 88 4.29 -3.89 15.06
CA LEU A 88 5.07 -4.15 13.85
C LEU A 88 4.74 -5.52 13.25
N LEU A 89 4.72 -6.58 14.07
CA LEU A 89 4.35 -7.92 13.65
C LEU A 89 2.94 -7.95 13.04
N SER A 90 1.97 -7.31 13.69
CA SER A 90 0.60 -7.22 13.21
C SER A 90 0.50 -6.49 11.86
N ILE A 91 1.13 -5.32 11.73
CA ILE A 91 1.10 -4.51 10.51
C ILE A 91 1.71 -5.29 9.34
N CYS A 92 2.90 -5.87 9.55
CA CYS A 92 3.61 -6.59 8.51
C CYS A 92 2.86 -7.87 8.07
N LEU A 93 2.40 -8.69 9.01
CA LEU A 93 1.71 -9.94 8.64
C LEU A 93 0.34 -9.67 8.00
N ASN A 94 -0.40 -8.66 8.45
CA ASN A 94 -1.68 -8.27 7.81
C ASN A 94 -1.45 -7.66 6.42
N GLY A 95 -0.44 -6.80 6.27
CA GLY A 95 -0.03 -6.23 4.99
C GLY A 95 0.42 -7.29 4.00
N ALA A 96 1.19 -8.27 4.47
CA ALA A 96 1.66 -9.40 3.67
C ALA A 96 0.53 -10.33 3.26
N ALA A 97 -0.34 -10.72 4.20
CA ALA A 97 -1.49 -11.59 3.95
C ALA A 97 -2.37 -11.08 2.79
N ARG A 98 -2.55 -9.76 2.69
CA ARG A 98 -3.40 -9.11 1.69
C ARG A 98 -2.71 -8.86 0.35
N SER A 99 -1.38 -8.98 0.27
CA SER A 99 -0.63 -8.62 -0.92
C SER A 99 -0.43 -9.78 -1.89
N VAL A 100 -0.31 -9.46 -3.17
CA VAL A 100 0.20 -10.34 -4.24
C VAL A 100 1.60 -9.95 -4.70
N ASP A 101 2.10 -8.78 -4.29
CA ASP A 101 3.34 -8.19 -4.79
C ASP A 101 4.52 -8.72 -3.98
N ARG A 102 5.40 -9.48 -4.63
CA ARG A 102 6.57 -10.09 -3.99
C ARG A 102 7.53 -9.05 -3.41
N ARG A 103 7.68 -7.88 -4.04
CA ARG A 103 8.54 -6.81 -3.52
C ARG A 103 7.99 -6.32 -2.17
N LYS A 104 6.66 -6.11 -2.08
CA LYS A 104 5.99 -5.74 -0.82
C LYS A 104 6.16 -6.80 0.27
N LEU A 105 6.01 -8.08 -0.06
CA LEU A 105 6.24 -9.17 0.91
C LEU A 105 7.66 -9.15 1.45
N ARG A 106 8.66 -8.94 0.59
CA ARG A 106 10.06 -8.85 1.01
C ARG A 106 10.35 -7.62 1.85
N VAL A 107 9.82 -6.44 1.49
CA VAL A 107 9.99 -5.22 2.31
C VAL A 107 9.39 -5.41 3.70
N LEU A 108 8.17 -5.95 3.80
CA LEU A 108 7.53 -6.22 5.11
C LEU A 108 8.31 -7.28 5.91
N GLY A 109 8.84 -8.31 5.24
CA GLY A 109 9.75 -9.27 5.87
C GLY A 109 11.07 -8.64 6.33
N ALA A 110 11.63 -7.69 5.58
CA ALA A 110 12.83 -6.96 5.98
C ALA A 110 12.58 -6.12 7.24
N SER A 111 11.42 -5.45 7.33
CA SER A 111 11.02 -4.74 8.55
C SER A 111 10.88 -5.67 9.75
N LEU A 112 10.29 -6.87 9.57
CA LEU A 112 10.22 -7.87 10.63
C LEU A 112 11.62 -8.32 11.10
N ALA A 113 12.53 -8.55 10.14
CA ALA A 113 13.91 -8.92 10.45
C ALA A 113 14.61 -7.84 11.26
N ALA A 114 14.55 -6.59 10.80
CA ALA A 114 15.13 -5.43 11.47
C ALA A 114 14.58 -5.30 12.90
N GLY A 115 13.25 -5.25 13.06
CA GLY A 115 12.61 -5.14 14.37
C GLY A 115 12.93 -6.30 15.33
N SER A 116 13.23 -7.50 14.82
CA SER A 116 13.59 -8.66 15.67
C SER A 116 15.03 -8.63 16.21
N ILE A 117 15.91 -7.83 15.61
CA ILE A 117 17.31 -7.67 16.03
C ILE A 117 17.58 -6.27 16.61
N GLN A 118 16.66 -5.33 16.41
CA GLN A 118 16.71 -3.98 16.96
C GLN A 118 16.66 -4.00 18.50
N SER A 119 17.44 -3.14 19.13
CA SER A 119 17.34 -2.87 20.59
C SER A 119 17.03 -1.40 20.90
N ASP A 120 16.94 -0.57 19.86
CA ASP A 120 16.65 0.86 19.95
C ASP A 120 15.18 1.10 19.57
N ASP A 121 14.39 1.54 20.54
CA ASP A 121 12.95 1.82 20.39
C ASP A 121 12.69 2.90 19.32
N ALA A 122 13.59 3.87 19.15
CA ALA A 122 13.39 4.95 18.18
C ALA A 122 13.44 4.44 16.74
N LEU A 123 14.34 3.49 16.46
CA LEU A 123 14.45 2.87 15.15
C LEU A 123 13.29 1.90 14.88
N LEU A 124 12.73 1.29 15.93
CA LEU A 124 11.53 0.48 15.81
C LEU A 124 10.30 1.33 15.46
N ASP A 125 10.17 2.53 16.02
CA ASP A 125 9.11 3.49 15.66
C ASP A 125 9.22 3.91 14.19
N GLU A 126 10.43 4.12 13.68
CA GLU A 126 10.68 4.39 12.26
C GLU A 126 10.24 3.21 11.37
N ASP A 127 10.60 1.98 11.74
CA ASP A 127 10.20 0.76 11.01
C ASP A 127 8.68 0.54 11.08
N LEU A 128 8.04 0.88 12.19
CA LEU A 128 6.59 0.81 12.35
C LEU A 128 5.88 1.78 11.40
N TYR A 129 6.34 3.04 11.37
CA TYR A 129 5.83 4.05 10.45
C TYR A 129 6.02 3.63 8.99
N LEU A 130 7.22 3.17 8.63
CA LEU A 130 7.53 2.70 7.28
C LEU A 130 6.67 1.50 6.88
N SER A 131 6.52 0.53 7.78
CA SER A 131 5.73 -0.67 7.54
C SER A 131 4.25 -0.36 7.37
N GLN A 132 3.73 0.64 8.07
CA GLN A 132 2.35 1.10 7.90
C GLN A 132 2.13 1.74 6.53
N VAL A 133 3.07 2.59 6.09
CA VAL A 133 3.05 3.15 4.73
C VAL A 133 3.06 2.02 3.69
N VAL A 134 4.04 1.10 3.78
CA VAL A 134 4.17 -0.03 2.85
C VAL A 134 2.94 -0.94 2.85
N ALA A 135 2.33 -1.18 4.01
CA ALA A 135 1.12 -1.99 4.15
C ALA A 135 -0.09 -1.36 3.42
N ASP A 136 -0.16 -0.04 3.32
CA ASP A 136 -1.21 0.69 2.60
C ASP A 136 -0.93 0.80 1.08
N LEU A 137 0.31 0.59 0.63
CA LEU A 137 0.66 0.61 -0.79
C LEU A 137 0.25 -0.68 -1.50
N GLU A 138 -0.14 -0.57 -2.76
CA GLU A 138 -0.55 -1.68 -3.61
C GLU A 138 0.24 -1.62 -4.92
N ALA A 139 0.26 -2.71 -5.69
CA ALA A 139 0.95 -2.76 -6.98
C ALA A 139 0.75 -1.51 -7.88
N PRO A 140 -0.46 -0.95 -8.07
CA PRO A 140 -0.63 0.28 -8.84
C PRO A 140 -0.01 1.53 -8.21
N HIS A 141 0.13 1.59 -6.88
CA HIS A 141 0.85 2.68 -6.21
C HIS A 141 2.35 2.59 -6.48
N LEU A 142 2.93 1.38 -6.42
CA LEU A 142 4.35 1.14 -6.69
C LEU A 142 4.69 1.44 -8.15
N ALA A 143 3.87 0.97 -9.10
CA ALA A 143 4.04 1.30 -10.51
C ALA A 143 3.97 2.81 -10.79
N LEU A 144 3.22 3.55 -9.96
CA LEU A 144 3.13 5.00 -10.05
C LEU A 144 4.40 5.70 -9.53
N LEU A 145 4.96 5.20 -8.43
CA LEU A 145 6.24 5.68 -7.89
C LEU A 145 7.40 5.36 -8.84
N ASP A 146 7.44 4.14 -9.39
CA ASP A 146 8.41 3.72 -10.42
C ASP A 146 8.37 4.70 -11.60
N LEU A 147 7.18 4.98 -12.12
CA LEU A 147 6.98 5.94 -13.19
C LEU A 147 7.47 7.35 -12.80
N LEU A 148 7.16 7.83 -11.60
CA LEU A 148 7.60 9.15 -11.13
C LEU A 148 9.12 9.25 -10.94
N ASN A 149 9.79 8.13 -10.67
CA ASN A 149 11.25 8.06 -10.51
C ASN A 149 12.00 7.90 -11.84
N GLU A 150 11.31 7.59 -12.94
CA GLU A 150 11.95 7.49 -14.26
C GLU A 150 12.56 8.85 -14.69
N PRO A 151 13.87 8.91 -15.04
CA PRO A 151 14.51 10.14 -15.48
C PRO A 151 13.87 10.66 -16.78
N HIS A 152 13.49 11.94 -16.80
CA HIS A 152 12.77 12.53 -17.93
C HIS A 152 13.72 13.30 -18.87
N PRO A 153 13.99 12.81 -20.10
CA PRO A 153 14.99 13.40 -20.99
C PRO A 153 14.59 14.81 -21.49
N GLU A 154 13.29 15.09 -21.61
CA GLU A 154 12.79 16.40 -22.07
C GLU A 154 12.79 17.47 -20.97
N LEU A 155 13.00 17.07 -19.71
CA LEU A 155 13.02 17.94 -18.54
C LEU A 155 14.40 17.90 -17.88
N ALA A 156 15.44 18.09 -18.70
CA ALA A 156 16.82 18.16 -18.24
C ALA A 156 16.97 19.23 -17.14
N GLY A 157 17.10 18.78 -15.89
CA GLY A 157 17.26 19.64 -14.71
C GLY A 157 16.18 19.50 -13.63
N THR A 158 15.02 18.88 -13.92
CA THR A 158 14.02 18.53 -12.89
C THR A 158 13.89 17.02 -12.85
N LYS A 159 14.62 16.37 -11.92
CA LYS A 159 14.36 14.97 -11.59
C LYS A 159 12.88 14.83 -11.20
N ASN A 160 12.24 13.77 -11.67
CA ASN A 160 10.98 13.25 -11.14
C ASN A 160 9.69 14.04 -11.39
N MET A 161 9.67 15.00 -12.33
CA MET A 161 8.43 15.72 -12.63
C MET A 161 7.67 15.03 -13.76
N GLN A 162 6.51 14.45 -13.46
CA GLN A 162 5.60 13.92 -14.50
C GLN A 162 4.33 14.75 -14.63
N ALA A 163 3.97 15.03 -15.88
CA ALA A 163 2.70 15.64 -16.21
C ALA A 163 1.55 14.64 -15.96
N ALA A 164 0.47 15.10 -15.30
CA ALA A 164 -0.74 14.33 -15.03
C ALA A 164 -1.33 13.60 -16.27
N GLY A 165 -1.03 14.06 -17.49
CA GLY A 165 -1.44 13.40 -18.72
C GLY A 165 -0.88 11.99 -18.90
N ARG A 166 0.42 11.76 -18.60
CA ARG A 166 1.05 10.44 -18.74
C ARG A 166 0.57 9.47 -17.66
N LEU A 167 0.46 9.96 -16.43
CA LEU A 167 -0.12 9.24 -15.29
C LEU A 167 -1.54 8.73 -15.63
N ARG A 168 -2.39 9.58 -16.21
CA ARG A 168 -3.75 9.20 -16.64
C ARG A 168 -3.77 8.23 -17.82
N SER A 169 -2.77 8.25 -18.69
CA SER A 169 -2.71 7.31 -19.83
C SER A 169 -2.32 5.89 -19.41
N ARG A 170 -1.57 5.74 -18.32
CA ARG A 170 -1.17 4.43 -17.77
C ARG A 170 -2.16 3.87 -16.75
N VAL A 171 -2.93 4.73 -16.08
CA VAL A 171 -3.96 4.31 -15.10
C VAL A 171 -5.36 4.37 -15.72
N ASN A 172 -5.91 3.22 -16.08
CA ASN A 172 -7.27 3.06 -16.60
C ASN A 172 -8.14 2.27 -15.60
N PRO A 173 -9.30 2.77 -15.15
CA PRO A 173 -9.93 4.05 -15.50
C PRO A 173 -9.31 5.29 -14.81
N PRO A 174 -9.39 6.48 -15.43
CA PRO A 174 -8.84 7.72 -14.88
C PRO A 174 -9.36 8.11 -13.48
N VAL A 175 -10.52 7.57 -13.07
CA VAL A 175 -11.06 7.79 -11.72
C VAL A 175 -10.18 7.16 -10.64
N LEU A 176 -9.54 6.03 -10.94
CA LEU A 176 -8.63 5.37 -10.00
C LEU A 176 -7.36 6.20 -9.78
N ALA A 177 -6.90 6.93 -10.79
CA ALA A 177 -5.71 7.77 -10.68
C ALA A 177 -5.80 8.78 -9.52
N ARG A 178 -6.98 9.36 -9.28
CA ARG A 178 -7.15 10.29 -8.15
C ARG A 178 -7.01 9.60 -6.81
N GLN A 179 -7.53 8.38 -6.67
CA GLN A 179 -7.44 7.64 -5.41
C GLN A 179 -6.01 7.16 -5.16
N LEU A 180 -5.33 6.68 -6.19
CA LEU A 180 -3.91 6.31 -6.09
C LEU A 180 -3.04 7.51 -5.67
N ILE A 181 -3.25 8.66 -6.32
CA ILE A 181 -2.55 9.91 -5.98
C ILE A 181 -2.87 10.32 -4.54
N ALA A 182 -4.15 10.31 -4.14
CA ALA A 182 -4.54 10.69 -2.78
C ALA A 182 -3.90 9.81 -1.71
N THR A 183 -3.78 8.50 -1.94
CA THR A 183 -3.04 7.60 -1.03
C THR A 183 -1.56 7.97 -0.96
N LEU A 184 -0.90 8.18 -2.10
CA LEU A 184 0.52 8.55 -2.11
C LEU A 184 0.78 9.92 -1.46
N GLU A 185 -0.08 10.91 -1.69
CA GLU A 185 -0.01 12.22 -1.03
C GLU A 185 -0.25 12.12 0.48
N ARG A 186 -1.22 11.30 0.90
CA ARG A 186 -1.55 11.08 2.32
C ARG A 186 -0.35 10.54 3.10
N HIS A 187 0.44 9.67 2.48
CA HIS A 187 1.67 9.15 3.06
C HIS A 187 2.91 10.02 2.79
N GLY A 188 2.73 11.20 2.17
CA GLY A 188 3.83 12.11 1.87
C GLY A 188 4.86 11.57 0.87
N LEU A 189 4.49 10.58 0.05
CA LEU A 189 5.38 9.94 -0.93
C LEU A 189 5.49 10.78 -2.21
N ILE A 190 4.44 11.52 -2.52
CA ILE A 190 4.40 12.45 -3.66
C ILE A 190 3.80 13.76 -3.20
N TYR A 191 3.99 14.79 -4.02
CA TYR A 191 3.42 16.10 -3.80
C TYR A 191 3.12 16.80 -5.11
N GLY A 192 2.06 17.60 -5.07
CA GLY A 192 1.48 18.26 -6.22
C GLY A 192 1.90 19.71 -6.31
N TRP A 193 2.19 20.17 -7.51
CA TRP A 193 2.51 21.57 -7.78
C TRP A 193 1.55 22.13 -8.81
N SER A 194 1.08 23.35 -8.57
CA SER A 194 0.44 24.14 -9.61
C SER A 194 1.50 24.74 -10.54
N ARG A 195 1.12 24.99 -11.79
CA ARG A 195 1.98 25.67 -12.77
C ARG A 195 2.41 27.06 -12.29
N GLU A 196 1.54 27.76 -11.56
CA GLU A 196 1.85 29.07 -10.98
C GLU A 196 3.03 28.97 -10.01
N SER A 197 3.01 28.01 -9.10
CA SER A 197 4.12 27.75 -8.16
C SER A 197 5.42 27.42 -8.90
N TYR A 198 5.36 26.63 -9.97
CA TYR A 198 6.53 26.32 -10.79
C TYR A 198 7.08 27.56 -11.51
N SER A 199 6.20 28.40 -12.07
CA SER A 199 6.61 29.61 -12.79
C SER A 199 7.26 30.67 -11.89
N MET A 200 6.90 30.70 -10.60
CA MET A 200 7.53 31.58 -9.61
C MET A 200 8.94 31.11 -9.24
N LEU A 201 9.15 29.80 -9.14
CA LEU A 201 10.46 29.19 -8.84
C LEU A 201 11.42 29.28 -10.04
N HIS A 202 10.89 29.21 -11.26
CA HIS A 202 11.70 29.16 -12.49
C HIS A 202 11.41 30.33 -13.45
N LYS A 203 11.57 31.56 -12.96
CA LYS A 203 11.44 32.79 -13.78
C LYS A 203 12.33 32.82 -15.04
N SER A 204 13.33 31.94 -15.16
CA SER A 204 14.26 31.86 -16.31
C SER A 204 13.89 30.84 -17.40
N THR A 205 12.94 29.91 -17.19
CA THR A 205 12.74 28.76 -18.09
C THR A 205 11.51 28.91 -19.02
N ARG A 206 11.03 30.14 -19.23
CA ARG A 206 9.79 30.41 -19.99
C ARG A 206 9.90 30.17 -21.51
N ALA A 207 11.10 29.98 -22.06
CA ALA A 207 11.33 30.02 -23.51
C ALA A 207 11.40 28.64 -24.21
N VAL A 208 11.53 27.52 -23.49
CA VAL A 208 11.97 26.25 -24.14
C VAL A 208 10.84 25.24 -24.37
N ILE A 209 9.74 25.28 -23.61
CA ILE A 209 8.73 24.22 -23.65
C ILE A 209 7.50 24.71 -24.42
N GLY A 210 7.54 24.59 -25.75
CA GLY A 210 6.42 24.86 -26.68
C GLY A 210 5.28 23.85 -26.63
N VAL A 211 5.00 23.28 -25.45
CA VAL A 211 3.90 22.34 -25.24
C VAL A 211 2.66 23.15 -24.89
N ASN A 212 1.63 23.08 -25.73
CA ASN A 212 0.36 23.76 -25.53
C ASN A 212 -0.43 23.07 -24.39
N LEU A 213 -0.04 23.35 -23.14
CA LEU A 213 -0.66 22.86 -21.91
C LEU A 213 -1.87 23.76 -21.57
N GLU A 214 -2.90 23.71 -22.40
CA GLU A 214 -4.03 24.66 -22.37
C GLU A 214 -5.06 24.41 -21.23
N LYS A 215 -4.82 23.42 -20.36
CA LYS A 215 -5.57 23.20 -19.12
C LYS A 215 -4.60 22.75 -18.02
N ASP A 216 -4.30 23.62 -17.07
CA ASP A 216 -3.27 23.45 -16.03
C ASP A 216 -3.19 22.02 -15.47
N PRO A 217 -2.24 21.20 -15.94
CA PRO A 217 -2.05 19.90 -15.36
C PRO A 217 -1.27 20.09 -14.06
N VAL A 218 -1.89 19.72 -12.93
CA VAL A 218 -1.16 19.50 -11.68
C VAL A 218 0.02 18.57 -11.98
N MET A 219 1.22 19.00 -11.64
CA MET A 219 2.43 18.20 -11.80
C MET A 219 2.70 17.48 -10.49
N TRP A 220 3.10 16.22 -10.59
CA TRP A 220 3.45 15.40 -9.42
C TRP A 220 4.95 15.13 -9.44
N SER A 221 5.55 15.20 -8.27
CA SER A 221 6.92 14.76 -8.03
C SER A 221 6.96 13.82 -6.84
N ILE A 222 7.91 12.89 -6.85
CA ILE A 222 8.25 12.06 -5.69
C ILE A 222 8.98 12.93 -4.66
N THR A 223 8.70 12.71 -3.37
CA THR A 223 9.42 13.35 -2.26
C THR A 223 10.69 12.57 -1.91
N GLU A 224 11.58 13.12 -1.08
CA GLU A 224 12.73 12.37 -0.55
C GLU A 224 12.28 11.12 0.21
N PHE A 225 11.19 11.22 0.98
CA PHE A 225 10.60 10.05 1.66
C PHE A 225 10.05 9.03 0.66
N GLY A 226 9.42 9.48 -0.42
CA GLY A 226 8.98 8.61 -1.51
C GLY A 226 10.13 7.88 -2.20
N GLU A 227 11.25 8.57 -2.46
CA GLU A 227 12.47 7.97 -3.01
C GLU A 227 13.06 6.93 -2.04
N PHE A 228 13.12 7.25 -0.74
CA PHE A 228 13.58 6.33 0.28
C PHE A 228 12.72 5.06 0.34
N VAL A 229 11.39 5.20 0.36
CA VAL A 229 10.47 4.05 0.32
C VAL A 229 10.69 3.24 -0.95
N LEU A 230 10.78 3.88 -2.11
CA LEU A 230 11.00 3.21 -3.39
C LEU A 230 12.34 2.46 -3.42
N ALA A 231 13.41 3.06 -2.89
CA ALA A 231 14.72 2.43 -2.79
C ALA A 231 14.67 1.12 -1.99
N ARG A 232 13.89 1.05 -0.90
CA ARG A 232 13.69 -0.19 -0.14
C ARG A 232 13.05 -1.30 -0.98
N PHE A 233 12.12 -0.96 -1.88
CA PHE A 233 11.55 -1.94 -2.81
C PHE A 233 12.56 -2.45 -3.84
N LEU A 234 13.52 -1.61 -4.25
CA LEU A 234 14.57 -1.97 -5.20
C LEU A 234 15.69 -2.80 -4.53
N GLU A 235 16.05 -2.49 -3.29
CA GLU A 235 17.08 -3.22 -2.53
C GLU A 235 16.72 -4.69 -2.31
N VAL A 236 15.43 -4.98 -2.08
CA VAL A 236 14.96 -6.35 -1.83
C VAL A 236 14.73 -7.16 -3.11
N ASP A 237 14.82 -6.53 -4.29
CA ASP A 237 14.63 -7.22 -5.58
C ASP A 237 15.64 -6.74 -6.64
N PRO A 238 16.92 -7.15 -6.53
CA PRO A 238 17.99 -6.70 -7.43
C PRO A 238 17.82 -7.19 -8.88
N GLU A 239 16.90 -8.12 -9.15
CA GLU A 239 16.61 -8.56 -10.52
C GLU A 239 15.88 -7.49 -11.36
N LEU A 240 15.42 -6.40 -10.71
CA LEU A 240 14.69 -5.29 -11.34
C LEU A 240 15.49 -3.98 -11.47
N SER A 241 16.73 -3.94 -10.95
CA SER A 241 17.65 -2.79 -11.07
C SER A 241 18.55 -2.91 -12.29
#